data_AF-A0A7G8J7U1-F1
#
_entry.id   AF-A0A7G8J7U1-F1
#
_cell.length_a   1.000
_cell.length_b   1.000
_cell.length_c   1.000
_cell.angle_alpha   90.00
_cell.angle_beta   90.00
_cell.angle_gamma   90.00
#
_symmetry.space_group_name_H-M   'P 1'
#
loop_
_entity.id
_entity.type
_entity.pdbx_description
1 polymer ?
#
loop_
_entity_poly.entity_id
_entity_poly.type
_entity_poly.pdbx_seq_one_letter_code
_entity_poly.pdbx_strand_id
1 'polypeptide(L)'
;MKLSSCLLVCALAAPMLQAFPMPAARGEQLLAQGALVPTTSLSTSEASQAADALLTAIQAQDAQAFFDRLSTQLQNATTVEAVKGGLKDDHRIESTRIVAIYPGIDDTTVDVIAQTEQGSKELLLVLDDEGKLVAWKWLGETLPIETTALKFVRDLDAKRWIAARYYLSLDFQKEISPEDLERKWSKLSRTLGGVKRVKNAVVSSRGAEQQLVLVTIEFGTVTDNLFVIFDAQGRIINVDFSEDLV
;
A
#
# COMPACT_ATOMS: atom_id res chain seq x y z
N MET A 1 -36.10 -1.50 93.30
CA MET A 1 -37.18 -2.52 93.24
C MET A 1 -36.88 -3.48 92.08
N LYS A 2 -36.85 -4.80 92.39
CA LYS A 2 -37.04 -6.01 91.52
C LYS A 2 -36.19 -6.12 90.22
N LEU A 3 -35.16 -6.97 90.13
CA LEU A 3 -35.10 -8.45 89.92
C LEU A 3 -35.61 -8.98 88.56
N SER A 4 -34.66 -9.58 87.83
CA SER A 4 -34.68 -10.86 87.07
C SER A 4 -35.53 -11.07 85.80
N SER A 5 -34.86 -11.44 84.70
CA SER A 5 -34.85 -12.78 84.03
C SER A 5 -34.13 -12.67 82.67
N CYS A 6 -33.04 -13.41 82.35
CA CYS A 6 -32.94 -14.83 81.92
C CYS A 6 -33.76 -15.11 80.63
N LEU A 7 -33.33 -15.80 79.55
CA LEU A 7 -32.26 -16.77 79.27
C LEU A 7 -32.24 -17.13 77.74
N LEU A 8 -31.10 -17.68 77.28
CA LEU A 8 -30.85 -18.70 76.20
C LEU A 8 -31.21 -18.38 74.71
N VAL A 9 -30.24 -18.24 73.79
CA VAL A 9 -29.42 -19.23 73.01
C VAL A 9 -30.16 -19.91 71.84
N CYS A 10 -29.61 -19.76 70.62
CA CYS A 10 -29.20 -20.87 69.74
C CYS A 10 -28.38 -20.36 68.53
N ALA A 11 -27.22 -20.97 68.34
CA ALA A 11 -26.27 -20.76 67.23
C ALA A 11 -26.66 -21.60 65.99
N LEU A 12 -26.12 -21.26 64.81
CA LEU A 12 -25.50 -22.22 63.86
C LEU A 12 -24.82 -21.51 62.66
N ALA A 13 -23.51 -21.71 62.60
CA ALA A 13 -22.59 -21.87 61.45
C ALA A 13 -22.81 -21.06 60.14
N ALA A 14 -21.83 -20.17 59.85
CA ALA A 14 -21.51 -19.75 58.49
C ALA A 14 -20.24 -20.49 58.00
N PRO A 15 -20.24 -21.11 56.81
CA PRO A 15 -19.03 -21.68 56.25
C PRO A 15 -18.20 -20.60 55.55
N MET A 16 -16.87 -20.71 55.71
CA MET A 16 -15.88 -20.02 54.90
C MET A 16 -16.08 -20.35 53.42
N LEU A 17 -16.07 -19.33 52.56
CA LEU A 17 -15.58 -19.45 51.20
C LEU A 17 -14.71 -18.22 50.89
N GLN A 18 -13.42 -18.51 50.68
CA GLN A 18 -12.47 -17.60 50.05
C GLN A 18 -12.92 -17.36 48.61
N ALA A 19 -13.07 -16.10 48.21
CA ALA A 19 -13.15 -15.72 46.81
C ALA A 19 -12.05 -14.68 46.54
N PHE A 20 -11.23 -15.02 45.56
CA PHE A 20 -9.98 -14.39 45.15
C PHE A 20 -10.10 -12.90 44.80
N PRO A 21 -9.03 -12.11 44.95
CA PRO A 21 -8.97 -10.76 44.42
C PRO A 21 -9.08 -10.79 42.89
N MET A 22 -10.04 -10.06 42.33
CA MET A 22 -10.09 -9.82 40.88
C MET A 22 -8.86 -9.02 40.45
N PRO A 23 -8.09 -9.48 39.45
CA PRO A 23 -7.07 -8.66 38.83
C PRO A 23 -7.75 -7.60 37.95
N ALA A 24 -7.80 -6.37 38.45
CA ALA A 24 -7.97 -5.17 37.62
C ALA A 24 -6.69 -4.92 36.81
N ALA A 25 -6.40 -5.79 35.83
CA ALA A 25 -5.22 -5.67 34.96
C ALA A 25 -5.35 -6.51 33.68
N ARG A 26 -6.55 -6.62 33.09
CA ARG A 26 -6.75 -7.31 31.80
C ARG A 26 -7.49 -6.49 30.74
N GLY A 27 -8.05 -5.34 31.12
CA GLY A 27 -8.74 -4.42 30.21
C GLY A 27 -7.82 -3.44 29.47
N GLU A 28 -6.69 -3.05 30.06
CA GLU A 28 -5.79 -2.04 29.46
C GLU A 28 -4.66 -2.65 28.62
N GLN A 29 -4.40 -3.96 28.75
CA GLN A 29 -3.32 -4.64 28.01
C GLN A 29 -3.76 -5.24 26.67
N LEU A 30 -5.06 -5.20 26.36
CA LEU A 30 -5.62 -5.61 25.06
C LEU A 30 -5.78 -4.43 24.08
N LEU A 31 -5.50 -3.19 24.50
CA LEU A 31 -5.54 -2.00 23.63
C LEU A 31 -4.16 -1.60 23.08
N ALA A 32 -3.08 -2.28 23.46
CA ALA A 32 -1.71 -1.96 23.07
C ALA A 32 -1.05 -3.01 22.13
N GLN A 33 -1.85 -3.88 21.53
CA GLN A 33 -1.41 -4.77 20.44
C GLN A 33 -2.40 -4.66 19.29
N GLY A 34 -2.57 -3.43 18.78
CA GLY A 34 -2.90 -3.30 17.36
C GLY A 34 -1.74 -3.98 16.65
N ALA A 35 -1.99 -5.12 16.00
CA ALA A 35 -1.01 -5.72 15.12
C ALA A 35 -0.60 -4.61 14.14
N LEU A 36 0.63 -4.11 14.29
CA LEU A 36 1.20 -3.22 13.29
C LEU A 36 1.13 -4.02 12.00
N VAL A 37 0.36 -3.52 11.04
CA VAL A 37 0.37 -4.09 9.70
C VAL A 37 1.84 -4.10 9.27
N PRO A 38 2.40 -5.26 8.89
CA PRO A 38 3.78 -5.31 8.43
C PRO A 38 3.94 -4.29 7.30
N THR A 39 4.97 -3.47 7.41
CA THR A 39 5.36 -2.51 6.39
C THR A 39 6.63 -3.02 5.72
N THR A 40 6.92 -2.48 4.55
CA THR A 40 8.17 -2.69 3.84
C THR A 40 9.37 -2.69 4.78
N SER A 41 10.32 -3.58 4.50
CA SER A 41 11.54 -3.68 5.31
C SER A 41 12.52 -2.52 5.05
N LEU A 42 12.30 -1.77 3.98
CA LEU A 42 13.15 -0.65 3.57
C LEU A 42 12.97 0.54 4.52
N SER A 43 14.03 0.93 5.22
CA SER A 43 13.97 2.11 6.09
C SER A 43 13.88 3.41 5.26
N THR A 44 13.37 4.48 5.85
CA THR A 44 13.31 5.80 5.19
C THR A 44 14.69 6.28 4.71
N SER A 45 15.76 5.98 5.46
CA SER A 45 17.12 6.35 5.05
C SER A 45 17.60 5.55 3.84
N GLU A 46 17.33 4.24 3.81
CA GLU A 46 17.68 3.37 2.68
C GLU A 46 16.87 3.73 1.44
N ALA A 47 15.57 3.99 1.59
CA ALA A 47 14.71 4.48 0.52
C ALA A 47 15.19 5.82 -0.05
N SER A 48 15.58 6.77 0.82
CA SER A 48 16.15 8.04 0.38
C SER A 48 17.43 7.84 -0.41
N GLN A 49 18.34 6.99 0.09
CA GLN A 49 19.61 6.71 -0.59
C GLN A 49 19.41 6.02 -1.94
N ALA A 50 18.48 5.07 -2.01
CA ALA A 50 18.12 4.39 -3.25
C ALA A 50 17.52 5.36 -4.27
N ALA A 51 16.59 6.21 -3.84
CA ALA A 51 16.00 7.25 -4.67
C ALA A 51 17.06 8.26 -5.15
N ASP A 52 17.93 8.76 -4.27
CA ASP A 52 19.00 9.69 -4.65
C ASP A 52 19.96 9.09 -5.68
N ALA A 53 20.30 7.81 -5.53
CA ALA A 53 21.14 7.10 -6.51
C ALA A 53 20.46 7.00 -7.89
N LEU A 54 19.16 6.69 -7.92
CA LEU A 54 18.34 6.68 -9.14
C LEU A 54 18.27 8.07 -9.79
N LEU A 55 17.94 9.10 -9.02
CA LEU A 55 17.83 10.47 -9.49
C LEU A 55 19.16 11.01 -10.03
N THR A 56 20.28 10.65 -9.38
CA THR A 56 21.63 10.97 -9.86
C THR A 56 21.91 10.30 -11.21
N ALA A 57 21.52 9.04 -11.40
CA ALA A 57 21.68 8.35 -12.67
C ALA A 57 20.85 8.99 -13.79
N ILE A 58 19.61 9.39 -13.50
CA ILE A 58 18.76 10.13 -14.47
C ILE A 58 19.42 11.47 -14.82
N GLN A 59 19.86 12.23 -13.83
CA GLN A 59 20.49 13.54 -14.03
C GLN A 59 21.79 13.44 -14.86
N ALA A 60 22.61 12.41 -14.59
CA ALA A 60 23.85 12.17 -15.33
C ALA A 60 23.63 11.50 -16.70
N GLN A 61 22.39 11.15 -17.06
CA GLN A 61 22.06 10.31 -18.21
C GLN A 61 22.84 8.98 -18.23
N ASP A 62 23.14 8.43 -17.05
CA ASP A 62 23.87 7.18 -16.88
C ASP A 62 22.90 6.00 -16.96
N ALA A 63 22.73 5.48 -18.17
CA ALA A 63 21.83 4.37 -18.45
C ALA A 63 22.22 3.07 -17.73
N GLN A 64 23.51 2.82 -17.49
CA GLN A 64 23.94 1.61 -16.79
C GLN A 64 23.61 1.74 -15.30
N ALA A 65 23.97 2.87 -14.69
CA ALA A 65 23.66 3.11 -13.29
C ALA A 65 22.14 3.10 -13.02
N PHE A 66 21.33 3.61 -13.95
CA PHE A 66 19.87 3.51 -13.86
C PHE A 66 19.38 2.06 -14.01
N PHE A 67 19.87 1.34 -15.04
CA PHE A 67 19.50 -0.05 -15.28
C PHE A 67 19.81 -0.96 -14.07
N ASP A 68 20.96 -0.76 -13.43
CA ASP A 68 21.38 -1.53 -12.24
C ASP A 68 20.46 -1.31 -11.03
N ARG A 69 19.69 -0.22 -11.03
CA ARG A 69 18.71 0.11 -9.98
C ARG A 69 17.31 -0.38 -10.27
N LEU A 70 17.03 -0.84 -11.49
CA LEU A 70 15.75 -1.48 -11.82
C LEU A 70 15.59 -2.79 -11.04
N SER A 71 14.34 -3.14 -10.72
CA SER A 71 14.02 -4.48 -10.20
C SER A 71 14.35 -5.55 -11.24
N THR A 72 14.52 -6.80 -10.78
CA THR A 72 14.86 -7.93 -11.67
C THR A 72 13.85 -8.07 -12.81
N GLN A 73 12.56 -7.87 -12.52
CA GLN A 73 11.48 -7.94 -13.49
C GLN A 73 11.63 -6.86 -14.57
N LEU A 74 11.98 -5.64 -14.19
CA LEU A 74 12.21 -4.56 -15.14
C LEU A 74 13.49 -4.75 -15.94
N GLN A 75 14.57 -5.23 -15.31
CA GLN A 75 15.82 -5.57 -16.01
C GLN A 75 15.59 -6.64 -17.08
N ASN A 76 14.74 -7.64 -16.80
CA ASN A 76 14.39 -8.68 -17.77
C ASN A 76 13.50 -8.16 -18.92
N ALA A 77 12.79 -7.05 -18.72
CA ALA A 77 11.84 -6.49 -19.68
C ALA A 77 12.44 -5.37 -20.56
N THR A 78 13.67 -4.93 -20.27
CA THR A 78 14.33 -3.82 -20.97
C THR A 78 15.80 -4.10 -21.24
N THR A 79 16.48 -3.17 -21.92
CA THR A 79 17.94 -3.21 -22.09
C THR A 79 18.55 -1.86 -21.73
N VAL A 80 19.86 -1.84 -21.50
CA VAL A 80 20.60 -0.59 -21.22
C VAL A 80 20.46 0.39 -22.39
N GLU A 81 20.41 -0.09 -23.63
CA GLU A 81 20.22 0.74 -24.82
C GLU A 81 18.82 1.38 -24.87
N ALA A 82 17.78 0.60 -24.52
CA ALA A 82 16.41 1.12 -24.42
C ALA A 82 16.29 2.16 -23.31
N VAL A 83 16.90 1.90 -22.15
CA VAL A 83 17.01 2.88 -21.06
C VAL A 83 17.73 4.15 -21.51
N LYS A 84 18.86 4.01 -22.21
CA LYS A 84 19.61 5.15 -22.76
C LYS A 84 18.79 5.98 -23.74
N GLY A 85 17.94 5.34 -24.55
CA GLY A 85 16.97 6.02 -25.40
C GLY A 85 15.96 6.82 -24.57
N GLY A 86 15.33 6.17 -23.59
CA GLY A 86 14.35 6.81 -22.71
C GLY A 86 14.91 8.01 -21.94
N LEU A 87 16.09 7.89 -21.35
CA LEU A 87 16.73 8.99 -20.59
C LEU A 87 17.09 10.21 -21.46
N LYS A 88 17.22 10.05 -22.78
CA LYS A 88 17.52 11.15 -23.70
C LYS A 88 16.28 11.93 -24.13
N ASP A 89 15.16 11.24 -24.26
CA ASP A 89 13.87 11.83 -24.64
C ASP A 89 13.19 12.51 -23.44
N ASP A 90 13.75 12.30 -22.25
CA ASP A 90 13.18 12.76 -21.00
C ASP A 90 13.59 14.18 -20.60
N HIS A 91 12.81 14.74 -19.68
CA HIS A 91 13.05 16.08 -19.13
C HIS A 91 14.45 16.18 -18.55
N ARG A 92 15.28 17.07 -19.10
CA ARG A 92 16.63 17.32 -18.56
C ARG A 92 16.52 17.84 -17.13
N ILE A 93 16.94 17.01 -16.17
CA ILE A 93 16.91 17.34 -14.74
C ILE A 93 18.09 18.25 -14.41
N GLU A 94 17.81 19.39 -13.80
CA GLU A 94 18.81 20.33 -13.28
C GLU A 94 19.09 20.09 -11.79
N SER A 95 18.05 19.80 -11.02
CA SER A 95 18.16 19.40 -9.60
C SER A 95 16.92 18.64 -9.16
N THR A 96 17.03 17.90 -8.07
CA THR A 96 15.93 17.13 -7.48
C THR A 96 15.82 17.38 -5.99
N ARG A 97 14.63 17.12 -5.45
CA ARG A 97 14.39 17.10 -4.01
C ARG A 97 13.32 16.06 -3.68
N ILE A 98 13.64 15.13 -2.80
CA ILE A 98 12.65 14.22 -2.21
C ILE A 98 11.71 15.05 -1.32
N VAL A 99 10.40 14.94 -1.57
CA VAL A 99 9.36 15.66 -0.84
C VAL A 99 8.80 14.80 0.28
N ALA A 100 8.56 13.53 0.00
CA ALA A 100 8.01 12.58 0.94
C ALA A 100 8.41 11.15 0.59
N ILE A 101 8.49 10.31 1.61
CA ILE A 101 8.70 8.87 1.51
C ILE A 101 7.56 8.21 2.28
N TYR A 102 6.87 7.30 1.62
CA TYR A 102 5.74 6.57 2.15
C TYR A 102 6.06 5.08 2.15
N PRO A 103 6.41 4.50 3.31
CA PRO A 103 6.53 3.05 3.42
C PRO A 103 5.14 2.42 3.30
N GLY A 104 4.96 1.55 2.31
CA GLY A 104 3.78 0.71 2.09
C GLY A 104 3.91 -0.63 2.82
N ILE A 105 3.11 -1.61 2.40
CA ILE A 105 3.15 -2.98 2.95
C ILE A 105 4.37 -3.74 2.42
N ASP A 106 4.59 -3.71 1.11
CA ASP A 106 5.61 -4.47 0.38
C ASP A 106 6.48 -3.58 -0.53
N ASP A 107 6.14 -2.30 -0.63
CA ASP A 107 6.89 -1.32 -1.40
C ASP A 107 7.03 0.03 -0.67
N THR A 108 7.86 0.91 -1.21
CA THR A 108 8.03 2.27 -0.73
C THR A 108 7.81 3.26 -1.87
N THR A 109 6.86 4.18 -1.67
CA THR A 109 6.59 5.26 -2.62
C THR A 109 7.37 6.52 -2.25
N VAL A 110 8.09 7.10 -3.21
CA VAL A 110 8.87 8.34 -3.03
C VAL A 110 8.32 9.42 -3.96
N ASP A 111 7.83 10.52 -3.37
CA ASP A 111 7.41 11.72 -4.10
C ASP A 111 8.62 12.65 -4.23
N VAL A 112 8.96 13.04 -5.46
CA VAL A 112 10.13 13.87 -5.80
C VAL A 112 9.67 15.09 -6.59
N ILE A 113 10.31 16.24 -6.36
CA ILE A 113 10.22 17.39 -7.28
C ILE A 113 11.55 17.50 -8.02
N ALA A 114 11.50 17.48 -9.35
CA ALA A 114 12.63 17.78 -10.21
C ALA A 114 12.49 19.19 -10.79
N GLN A 115 13.56 19.97 -10.76
CA GLN A 115 13.68 21.16 -11.59
C GLN A 115 14.16 20.73 -12.97
N THR A 116 13.42 21.13 -13.98
CA THR A 116 13.74 20.86 -15.39
C THR A 116 13.81 22.18 -16.14
N GLU A 117 14.35 22.15 -17.36
CA GLU A 117 14.36 23.33 -18.23
C GLU A 117 12.95 23.88 -18.56
N GLN A 118 11.91 23.07 -18.38
CA GLN A 118 10.51 23.46 -18.56
C GLN A 118 9.81 23.88 -17.25
N GLY A 119 10.56 23.97 -16.15
CA GLY A 119 10.05 24.28 -14.80
C GLY A 119 10.02 23.08 -13.85
N SER A 120 9.42 23.27 -12.69
CA SER A 120 9.27 22.21 -11.68
C SER A 120 8.30 21.14 -12.13
N LYS A 121 8.70 19.87 -12.07
CA LYS A 121 7.83 18.71 -12.33
C LYS A 121 7.88 17.74 -11.15
N GLU A 122 6.74 17.11 -10.88
CA GLU A 122 6.66 16.06 -9.87
C GLU A 122 6.97 14.70 -10.50
N LEU A 123 7.70 13.88 -9.76
CA LEU A 123 8.11 12.54 -10.14
C LEU A 123 7.72 11.58 -9.00
N LEU A 124 7.07 10.49 -9.36
CA LEU A 124 6.73 9.40 -8.46
C LEU A 124 7.71 8.25 -8.71
N LEU A 125 8.32 7.73 -7.66
CA LEU A 125 9.10 6.49 -7.68
C LEU A 125 8.43 5.47 -6.77
N VAL A 126 8.45 4.19 -7.16
CA VAL A 126 8.07 3.07 -6.31
C VAL A 126 9.23 2.09 -6.24
N LEU A 127 9.68 1.81 -5.02
CA LEU A 127 10.82 0.95 -4.71
C LEU A 127 10.33 -0.34 -4.03
N ASP A 128 10.92 -1.48 -4.37
CA ASP A 128 10.70 -2.71 -3.60
C ASP A 128 11.49 -2.71 -2.27
N ASP A 129 11.35 -3.77 -1.50
CA ASP A 129 12.06 -4.01 -0.23
C ASP A 129 13.60 -3.95 -0.33
N GLU A 130 14.17 -4.17 -1.52
CA GLU A 130 15.61 -4.09 -1.77
C GLU A 130 16.06 -2.67 -2.20
N GLY A 131 15.11 -1.73 -2.31
CA GLY A 131 15.35 -0.39 -2.83
C GLY A 131 15.54 -0.35 -4.35
N LYS A 132 15.09 -1.38 -5.08
CA LYS A 132 15.10 -1.39 -6.55
C LYS A 132 13.85 -0.74 -7.09
N LEU A 133 13.97 -0.06 -8.22
CA LEU A 133 12.86 0.62 -8.88
C LEU A 133 11.90 -0.40 -9.49
N VAL A 134 10.66 -0.36 -9.04
CA VAL A 134 9.54 -1.15 -9.58
C VAL A 134 8.72 -0.34 -10.56
N ALA A 135 8.52 0.95 -10.29
CA ALA A 135 7.76 1.83 -11.16
C ALA A 135 8.22 3.28 -10.99
N TRP A 136 8.09 4.07 -12.06
CA TRP A 136 8.26 5.51 -11.97
C TRP A 136 7.43 6.23 -13.01
N LYS A 137 7.05 7.49 -12.72
CA LYS A 137 6.49 8.38 -13.73
C LYS A 137 6.61 9.85 -13.36
N TRP A 138 6.70 10.67 -14.39
CA TRP A 138 6.38 12.09 -14.31
C TRP A 138 4.88 12.27 -14.09
N LEU A 139 4.49 13.10 -13.12
CA LEU A 139 3.10 13.46 -12.90
C LEU A 139 2.67 14.56 -13.88
N GLY A 140 1.40 14.50 -14.31
CA GLY A 140 0.80 15.46 -15.25
C GLY A 140 0.20 14.82 -16.50
N GLU A 141 0.65 13.61 -16.86
CA GLU A 141 0.06 12.80 -17.93
C GLU A 141 -0.46 11.48 -17.37
N THR A 142 -1.55 10.96 -17.93
CA THR A 142 -2.17 9.71 -17.47
C THR A 142 -2.54 8.84 -18.66
N LEU A 143 -2.06 7.60 -18.64
CA LEU A 143 -2.34 6.64 -19.70
C LEU A 143 -3.79 6.11 -19.61
N PRO A 144 -4.39 5.62 -20.71
CA PRO A 144 -5.72 5.04 -20.67
C PRO A 144 -5.87 3.91 -19.64
N ILE A 145 -4.87 3.03 -19.53
CA ILE A 145 -4.90 1.91 -18.56
C ILE A 145 -4.78 2.41 -17.11
N GLU A 146 -3.99 3.44 -16.85
CA GLU A 146 -3.92 4.10 -15.53
C GLU A 146 -5.27 4.72 -15.17
N THR A 147 -5.95 5.33 -16.15
CA THR A 147 -7.31 5.87 -15.97
C THR A 147 -8.31 4.76 -15.61
N THR A 148 -8.22 3.61 -16.27
CA THR A 148 -9.07 2.44 -15.96
C THR A 148 -8.79 1.93 -14.54
N ALA A 149 -7.52 1.77 -14.16
CA ALA A 149 -7.14 1.34 -12.81
C ALA A 149 -7.65 2.31 -11.73
N LEU A 150 -7.51 3.62 -11.95
CA LEU A 150 -8.03 4.65 -11.05
C LEU A 150 -9.56 4.60 -10.93
N LYS A 151 -10.28 4.40 -12.04
CA LYS A 151 -11.74 4.27 -12.01
C LYS A 151 -12.18 3.01 -11.27
N PHE A 152 -11.51 1.89 -11.51
CA PHE A 152 -11.75 0.63 -10.79
C PHE A 152 -11.65 0.82 -9.27
N VAL A 153 -10.53 1.38 -8.78
CA VAL A 153 -10.32 1.60 -7.33
C VAL A 153 -11.33 2.61 -6.77
N ARG A 154 -11.67 3.67 -7.51
CA ARG A 154 -12.70 4.63 -7.09
C ARG A 154 -14.09 4.01 -7.01
N ASP A 155 -14.41 3.07 -7.90
CA ASP A 155 -15.68 2.34 -7.83
C ASP A 155 -15.69 1.35 -6.65
N LEU A 156 -14.55 0.73 -6.30
CA LEU A 156 -14.43 -0.06 -5.07
C LEU A 156 -14.64 0.81 -3.82
N ASP A 157 -13.96 1.95 -3.73
CA ASP A 157 -14.07 2.89 -2.60
C ASP A 157 -15.50 3.41 -2.43
N ALA A 158 -16.17 3.71 -3.55
CA ALA A 158 -17.56 4.13 -3.57
C ALA A 158 -18.57 2.99 -3.39
N LYS A 159 -18.12 1.75 -3.10
CA LYS A 159 -18.94 0.54 -2.92
C LYS A 159 -19.81 0.20 -4.12
N ARG A 160 -19.36 0.57 -5.32
CA ARG A 160 -20.03 0.28 -6.60
C ARG A 160 -19.51 -1.03 -7.19
N TRP A 161 -19.74 -2.14 -6.50
CA TRP A 161 -19.13 -3.44 -6.82
C TRP A 161 -19.40 -3.92 -8.26
N ILE A 162 -20.62 -3.70 -8.76
CA ILE A 162 -20.99 -4.05 -10.13
C ILE A 162 -20.22 -3.19 -11.15
N ALA A 163 -20.05 -1.90 -10.86
CA ALA A 163 -19.28 -0.99 -11.72
C ALA A 163 -17.79 -1.31 -11.68
N ALA A 164 -17.22 -1.60 -10.51
CA ALA A 164 -15.83 -2.05 -10.39
C ALA A 164 -15.61 -3.35 -11.18
N ARG A 165 -16.55 -4.30 -11.10
CA ARG A 165 -16.46 -5.58 -11.82
C ARG A 165 -16.49 -5.42 -13.35
N TYR A 166 -17.04 -4.32 -13.87
CA TYR A 166 -17.10 -4.06 -15.32
C TYR A 166 -15.71 -3.91 -15.96
N TYR A 167 -14.70 -3.45 -15.22
CA TYR A 167 -13.34 -3.27 -15.75
C TYR A 167 -12.55 -4.59 -15.86
N LEU A 168 -13.06 -5.67 -15.26
CA LEU A 168 -12.41 -6.97 -15.23
C LEU A 168 -12.64 -7.73 -16.55
N SER A 169 -11.70 -8.60 -16.92
CA SER A 169 -11.85 -9.54 -18.01
C SER A 169 -13.02 -10.51 -17.76
N LEU A 170 -13.64 -11.04 -18.81
CA LEU A 170 -14.78 -11.95 -18.64
C LEU A 170 -14.45 -13.21 -17.85
N ASP A 171 -13.22 -13.71 -17.97
CA ASP A 171 -12.79 -14.89 -17.22
C ASP A 171 -12.57 -14.54 -15.75
N PHE A 172 -11.92 -13.42 -15.45
CA PHE A 172 -11.75 -12.99 -14.07
C PHE A 172 -13.10 -12.65 -13.41
N GLN A 173 -14.03 -12.06 -14.17
CA GLN A 173 -15.42 -11.87 -13.71
C GLN A 173 -16.07 -13.18 -13.27
N LYS A 174 -15.88 -14.31 -13.98
CA LYS A 174 -16.47 -15.59 -13.57
C LYS A 174 -15.91 -16.09 -12.24
N GLU A 175 -14.67 -15.73 -11.93
CA GLU A 175 -13.96 -16.15 -10.72
C GLU A 175 -14.23 -15.23 -9.52
N ILE A 176 -14.51 -13.95 -9.76
CA ILE A 176 -14.74 -12.96 -8.71
C ILE A 176 -16.15 -12.36 -8.78
N SER A 177 -16.96 -12.67 -7.76
CA SER A 177 -18.29 -12.08 -7.59
C SER A 177 -18.21 -10.65 -7.04
N PRO A 178 -19.28 -9.84 -7.18
CA PRO A 178 -19.39 -8.57 -6.47
C PRO A 178 -19.19 -8.69 -4.95
N GLU A 179 -19.69 -9.78 -4.35
CA GLU A 179 -19.56 -10.07 -2.92
C GLU A 179 -18.11 -10.40 -2.53
N ASP A 180 -17.35 -11.03 -3.43
CA ASP A 180 -15.91 -11.24 -3.25
C ASP A 180 -15.13 -9.93 -3.29
N LEU A 181 -15.45 -9.03 -4.24
CA LEU A 181 -14.86 -7.68 -4.28
C LEU A 181 -15.17 -6.91 -3.00
N GLU A 182 -16.43 -6.93 -2.54
CA GLU A 182 -16.83 -6.28 -1.29
C GLU A 182 -16.02 -6.82 -0.11
N ARG A 183 -15.93 -8.15 0.03
CA ARG A 183 -15.24 -8.80 1.14
C ARG A 183 -13.76 -8.47 1.15
N LYS A 184 -13.07 -8.65 0.01
CA LYS A 184 -11.62 -8.39 -0.13
C LYS A 184 -11.30 -6.91 0.12
N TRP A 185 -12.01 -5.99 -0.54
CA TRP A 185 -11.77 -4.56 -0.40
C TRP A 185 -12.12 -4.03 1.00
N SER A 186 -13.25 -4.45 1.56
CA SER A 186 -13.65 -4.00 2.91
C SER A 186 -12.70 -4.51 3.98
N LYS A 187 -12.15 -5.72 3.82
CA LYS A 187 -11.11 -6.24 4.73
C LYS A 187 -9.84 -5.41 4.61
N LEU A 188 -9.31 -5.21 3.40
CA LEU A 188 -8.13 -4.38 3.16
C LEU A 188 -8.29 -2.96 3.73
N SER A 189 -9.34 -2.25 3.32
CA SER A 189 -9.65 -0.90 3.77
C SER A 189 -9.75 -0.84 5.30
N ARG A 190 -10.45 -1.77 5.95
CA ARG A 190 -10.56 -1.78 7.41
C ARG A 190 -9.20 -2.02 8.09
N THR A 191 -8.41 -2.96 7.58
CA THR A 191 -7.10 -3.29 8.14
C THR A 191 -6.14 -2.11 8.05
N LEU A 192 -6.21 -1.32 6.97
CA LEU A 192 -5.34 -0.15 6.74
C LEU A 192 -5.93 1.18 7.28
N GLY A 193 -6.99 1.15 8.08
CA GLY A 193 -7.56 2.36 8.70
C GLY A 193 -8.46 3.20 7.78
N GLY A 194 -8.98 2.58 6.72
CA GLY A 194 -9.91 3.16 5.76
C GLY A 194 -9.20 3.95 4.66
N VAL A 195 -9.81 3.98 3.47
CA VAL A 195 -9.32 4.81 2.37
C VAL A 195 -9.50 6.29 2.71
N LYS A 196 -8.43 7.08 2.63
CA LYS A 196 -8.47 8.53 2.72
C LYS A 196 -8.52 9.15 1.33
N ARG A 197 -7.70 8.65 0.42
CA ARG A 197 -7.57 9.21 -0.93
C ARG A 197 -6.91 8.21 -1.89
N VAL A 198 -7.45 8.11 -3.10
CA VAL A 198 -6.77 7.46 -4.23
C VAL A 198 -5.90 8.51 -4.92
N LYS A 199 -4.56 8.39 -4.84
CA LYS A 199 -3.61 9.41 -5.31
C LYS A 199 -3.44 9.35 -6.83
N ASN A 200 -2.72 8.34 -7.32
CA ASN A 200 -2.24 8.23 -8.70
C ASN A 200 -2.15 6.76 -9.13
N ALA A 201 -1.88 6.51 -10.41
CA ALA A 201 -1.56 5.19 -10.92
C ALA A 201 -0.36 5.24 -11.86
N VAL A 202 0.56 4.28 -11.78
CA VAL A 202 1.78 4.23 -12.60
C VAL A 202 1.95 2.85 -13.22
N VAL A 203 2.33 2.80 -14.49
CA VAL A 203 2.71 1.54 -15.15
C VAL A 203 4.09 1.12 -14.68
N SER A 204 4.21 -0.05 -14.05
CA SER A 204 5.49 -0.65 -13.68
C SER A 204 6.12 -1.35 -14.88
N SER A 205 5.37 -2.23 -15.54
CA SER A 205 5.86 -3.02 -16.65
C SER A 205 4.85 -3.07 -17.80
N ARG A 206 5.36 -2.99 -19.03
CA ARG A 206 4.58 -3.14 -20.27
C ARG A 206 5.12 -4.33 -21.04
N GLY A 207 4.59 -5.51 -20.73
CA GLY A 207 4.78 -6.71 -21.56
C GLY A 207 3.85 -6.69 -22.78
N ALA A 208 4.15 -7.54 -23.76
CA ALA A 208 3.31 -7.71 -24.94
C ALA A 208 1.92 -8.27 -24.59
N GLU A 209 1.84 -9.10 -23.55
CA GLU A 209 0.61 -9.81 -23.16
C GLU A 209 -0.04 -9.23 -21.90
N GLN A 210 0.78 -8.71 -20.98
CA GLN A 210 0.33 -8.22 -19.68
C GLN A 210 0.99 -6.89 -19.32
N GLN A 211 0.22 -6.03 -18.66
CA GLN A 211 0.70 -4.73 -18.19
C GLN A 211 0.40 -4.60 -16.69
N LEU A 212 1.41 -4.24 -15.91
CA LEU A 212 1.26 -4.04 -14.47
C LEU A 212 1.10 -2.56 -14.15
N VAL A 213 0.04 -2.22 -13.43
CA VAL A 213 -0.26 -0.86 -12.96
C VAL A 213 -0.33 -0.87 -11.44
N LEU A 214 0.39 0.06 -10.81
CA LEU A 214 0.35 0.29 -9.37
C LEU A 214 -0.55 1.49 -9.11
N VAL A 215 -1.57 1.34 -8.27
CA VAL A 215 -2.43 2.44 -7.85
C VAL A 215 -2.09 2.85 -6.43
N THR A 216 -1.50 4.02 -6.27
CA THR A 216 -1.13 4.57 -4.96
C THR A 216 -2.38 5.05 -4.22
N ILE A 217 -2.61 4.50 -3.04
CA ILE A 217 -3.76 4.78 -2.18
C ILE A 217 -3.25 5.20 -0.81
N GLU A 218 -3.73 6.36 -0.35
CA GLU A 218 -3.55 6.80 1.02
C GLU A 218 -4.65 6.20 1.88
N PHE A 219 -4.29 5.29 2.77
CA PHE A 219 -5.16 4.77 3.81
C PHE A 219 -4.92 5.51 5.15
N GLY A 220 -5.70 5.17 6.17
CA GLY A 220 -5.59 5.81 7.49
C GLY A 220 -4.29 5.51 8.23
N THR A 221 -3.67 4.36 7.98
CA THR A 221 -2.43 3.93 8.67
C THR A 221 -1.20 3.96 7.78
N VAL A 222 -1.36 3.86 6.46
CA VAL A 222 -0.28 3.66 5.50
C VAL A 222 -0.64 4.26 4.15
N THR A 223 0.34 4.63 3.33
CA THR A 223 0.13 4.86 1.89
C THR A 223 0.78 3.70 1.15
N ASP A 224 -0.01 3.02 0.32
CA ASP A 224 0.34 1.72 -0.24
C ASP A 224 -0.11 1.63 -1.70
N ASN A 225 0.43 0.67 -2.46
CA ASN A 225 0.10 0.50 -3.87
C ASN A 225 -0.74 -0.77 -4.10
N LEU A 226 -1.87 -0.61 -4.76
CA LEU A 226 -2.64 -1.75 -5.27
C LEU A 226 -2.09 -2.18 -6.62
N PHE A 227 -1.61 -3.42 -6.73
CA PHE A 227 -1.14 -4.00 -7.98
C PHE A 227 -2.32 -4.47 -8.83
N VAL A 228 -2.42 -3.96 -10.05
CA VAL A 228 -3.49 -4.27 -11.02
C VAL A 228 -2.86 -4.74 -12.31
N ILE A 229 -3.15 -5.98 -12.71
CA ILE A 229 -2.63 -6.59 -13.93
C ILE A 229 -3.68 -6.50 -15.02
N PHE A 230 -3.28 -5.97 -16.17
CA PHE A 230 -4.10 -5.83 -17.37
C PHE A 230 -3.66 -6.82 -18.45
N ASP A 231 -4.62 -7.29 -19.25
CA ASP A 231 -4.34 -7.95 -20.53
C ASP A 231 -3.98 -6.93 -21.63
N ALA A 232 -3.56 -7.44 -22.79
CA ALA A 232 -3.27 -6.64 -23.98
C ALA A 232 -4.47 -5.82 -24.51
N GLN A 233 -5.71 -6.13 -24.09
CA GLN A 233 -6.92 -5.37 -24.44
C GLN A 233 -7.25 -4.28 -23.42
N GLY A 234 -6.44 -4.12 -22.36
CA GLY A 234 -6.67 -3.12 -21.31
C GLY A 234 -7.79 -3.50 -20.33
N ARG A 235 -8.09 -4.80 -20.18
CA ARG A 235 -9.01 -5.32 -19.16
C ARG A 235 -8.23 -5.86 -17.97
N ILE A 236 -8.76 -5.70 -16.77
CA ILE A 236 -8.11 -6.19 -15.55
C ILE A 236 -8.26 -7.71 -15.48
N ILE A 237 -7.13 -8.42 -15.44
CA ILE A 237 -7.08 -9.89 -15.32
C ILE A 237 -6.69 -10.35 -13.91
N ASN A 238 -6.09 -9.49 -13.10
CA ASN A 238 -5.80 -9.77 -11.70
C ASN A 238 -5.66 -8.46 -10.90
N VAL A 239 -5.98 -8.52 -9.60
CA VAL A 239 -5.78 -7.45 -8.62
C VAL A 239 -5.24 -8.07 -7.35
N ASP A 240 -4.10 -7.59 -6.89
CA ASP A 240 -3.52 -8.03 -5.63
C ASP A 240 -4.16 -7.27 -4.47
N PHE A 241 -5.14 -7.90 -3.84
CA PHE A 241 -5.59 -7.49 -2.52
C PHE A 241 -4.72 -8.26 -1.51
N SER A 242 -3.49 -7.76 -1.27
CA SER A 242 -2.43 -8.34 -0.43
C SER A 242 -2.88 -9.54 0.41
N GLU A 243 -2.45 -10.76 0.04
CA GLU A 243 -2.89 -12.02 0.67
C GLU A 243 -2.63 -12.04 2.19
N ASP A 244 -1.61 -11.33 2.66
CA ASP A 244 -1.26 -11.21 4.08
C ASP A 244 -2.33 -10.46 4.89
N LEU A 245 -3.22 -9.72 4.21
CA LEU A 245 -4.32 -8.98 4.82
C LEU A 245 -5.71 -9.54 4.47
N VAL A 246 -5.84 -10.53 3.57
CA VAL A 246 -7.12 -10.99 2.98
C VAL A 246 -7.53 -12.41 3.34
#